data_AF-A0A259D8Z7-F1
#
_entry.id   AF-A0A259D8Z7-F1
#
_cell.length_a   1.000
_cell.length_b   1.000
_cell.length_c   1.000
_cell.angle_alpha   90.00
_cell.angle_beta   90.00
_cell.angle_gamma   90.00
#
_symmetry.space_group_name_H-M   'P 1'
#
loop_
_entity.id
_entity.type
_entity.pdbx_description
1 polymer ?
#
loop_
_entity_poly.entity_id
_entity_poly.type
_entity_poly.pdbx_seq_one_letter_code
_entity_poly.pdbx_strand_id
1 'polypeptide(L)' 'GRMKPIPFLLFGRDWWEKVVNWTHLAEAGVIAPEDLALFAMVETAEEAVAVIDGWPTAGSRR' A
#
# COMPACT_ATOMS: atom_id res chain seq x y z
N GLY A 1 -1.77 -1.50 21.94
CA GLY A 1 -0.66 -1.01 21.10
C GLY A 1 -0.82 -1.57 19.72
N ARG A 2 -1.12 -0.74 18.72
CA ARG A 2 -1.24 -1.14 17.32
C ARG A 2 -0.07 -0.55 16.54
N MET A 3 0.47 -1.30 15.60
CA MET A 3 1.53 -0.83 14.71
C MET A 3 1.02 0.39 13.94
N LYS A 4 1.88 1.41 13.76
CA LYS A 4 1.54 2.56 12.91
C LYS A 4 1.37 2.06 11.47
N PRO A 5 0.44 2.62 10.67
CA PRO A 5 0.29 2.25 9.27
C PRO A 5 1.57 2.62 8.51
N ILE A 6 2.21 1.62 7.89
CA ILE A 6 3.44 1.74 7.10
C ILE A 6 3.07 1.43 5.64
N PRO A 7 3.56 2.21 4.65
CA PRO A 7 3.29 1.92 3.24
C PRO A 7 4.12 0.73 2.75
N PHE A 8 3.48 -0.14 1.97
CA PHE A 8 4.13 -1.19 1.19
C PHE A 8 4.20 -0.75 -0.27
N LEU A 9 5.41 -0.48 -0.76
CA LEU A 9 5.65 -0.10 -2.15
C LEU A 9 5.93 -1.36 -2.96
N LEU A 10 5.13 -1.58 -3.99
CA LEU A 10 5.20 -2.75 -4.86
C LEU A 10 5.58 -2.29 -6.26
N PHE A 11 6.77 -2.67 -6.72
CA PHE A 11 7.28 -2.30 -8.04
C PHE A 11 6.74 -3.23 -9.13
N GLY A 12 6.28 -2.65 -10.23
CA GLY A 12 5.74 -3.39 -11.38
C GLY A 12 4.33 -3.87 -11.12
N ARG A 13 3.35 -2.98 -11.29
CA ARG A 13 1.91 -3.23 -11.14
C ARG A 13 1.46 -4.45 -11.92
N ASP A 14 1.83 -4.51 -13.20
CA ASP A 14 1.44 -5.59 -14.11
C ASP A 14 1.88 -6.97 -13.64
N TRP A 15 2.97 -7.04 -12.88
CA TRP A 15 3.44 -8.28 -12.28
C TRP A 15 2.60 -8.63 -11.05
N TRP A 16 2.43 -7.69 -10.12
CA TRP A 16 1.72 -7.94 -8.86
C TRP A 16 0.23 -8.20 -9.04
N GLU A 17 -0.44 -7.54 -9.99
CA GLU A 17 -1.84 -7.80 -10.31
C GLU A 17 -2.08 -9.21 -10.86
N LYS A 18 -1.04 -9.86 -11.42
CA LYS A 18 -1.10 -11.26 -11.86
C LYS A 18 -0.80 -12.25 -10.74
N VAL A 19 0.07 -11.89 -9.81
CA VAL A 19 0.47 -12.76 -8.69
C VAL A 19 -0.59 -12.77 -7.60
N VAL A 20 -1.23 -11.63 -7.33
CA VAL A 20 -2.17 -11.48 -6.22
C VAL A 20 -3.41 -10.72 -6.67
N ASN A 21 -4.59 -11.31 -6.44
CA ASN A 21 -5.86 -10.62 -6.55
C ASN A 21 -6.22 -9.99 -5.18
N TRP A 22 -5.79 -8.76 -4.98
CA TRP A 22 -5.98 -8.02 -3.72
C TRP A 22 -7.45 -7.83 -3.34
N THR A 23 -8.32 -7.56 -4.33
CA THR A 23 -9.76 -7.43 -4.12
C THR A 23 -10.35 -8.73 -3.58
N HIS A 24 -9.96 -9.87 -4.17
CA HIS A 24 -10.43 -11.17 -3.71
C HIS A 24 -9.95 -11.51 -2.30
N LEU A 25 -8.71 -11.13 -1.93
CA LEU A 25 -8.22 -11.31 -0.56
C LEU A 25 -9.05 -10.53 0.46
N ALA A 26 -9.46 -9.31 0.12
CA ALA A 26 -10.33 -8.49 0.96
C ALA A 26 -11.74 -9.09 1.07
N GLU A 27 -12.33 -9.52 -0.04
CA GLU A 27 -13.64 -10.19 -0.06
C GLU A 27 -13.66 -11.51 0.72
N ALA A 28 -12.58 -12.28 0.63
CA ALA A 28 -12.41 -13.54 1.38
C ALA A 28 -12.14 -13.32 2.87
N GLY A 29 -11.98 -12.07 3.33
CA GLY A 29 -11.71 -11.72 4.72
C GLY A 29 -10.29 -12.06 5.18
N VAL A 30 -9.35 -12.29 4.25
CA VAL A 30 -7.94 -12.58 4.56
C VAL A 30 -7.21 -11.30 4.98
N ILE A 31 -7.58 -10.17 4.38
CA ILE A 31 -7.13 -8.83 4.74
C ILE A 31 -8.34 -7.92 4.97
N ALA A 32 -8.20 -6.90 5.80
CA ALA A 32 -9.25 -5.91 5.94
C ALA A 32 -9.31 -5.02 4.67
N PRO A 33 -10.49 -4.57 4.22
CA PRO A 33 -10.60 -3.68 3.07
C PRO A 33 -9.79 -2.38 3.23
N GLU A 34 -9.65 -1.89 4.46
CA GLU A 34 -8.87 -0.70 4.77
C GLU A 34 -7.36 -0.93 4.62
N ASP A 35 -6.89 -2.17 4.76
CA ASP A 35 -5.48 -2.52 4.59
C ASP A 35 -5.04 -2.44 3.12
N LEU A 36 -5.99 -2.44 2.18
CA LEU A 36 -5.69 -2.20 0.76
C LEU A 36 -5.04 -0.81 0.55
N ALA A 37 -5.36 0.16 1.40
CA ALA A 37 -4.75 1.49 1.35
C ALA A 37 -3.27 1.50 1.80
N LEU A 38 -2.77 0.41 2.39
CA LEU A 38 -1.37 0.25 2.77
C LEU A 38 -0.47 -0.10 1.58
N PHE A 39 -1.03 -0.63 0.50
CA PHE A 39 -0.27 -1.04 -0.68
C PHE A 39 -0.31 0.04 -1.76
N ALA A 40 0.87 0.42 -2.25
CA ALA A 40 1.01 1.32 -3.39
C ALA A 40 1.78 0.62 -4.50
N MET A 41 1.13 0.48 -5.66
CA MET A 41 1.74 -0.03 -6.88
C MET A 41 2.47 1.11 -7.58
N VAL A 42 3.77 0.97 -7.80
CA VAL A 42 4.66 1.97 -8.39
C VAL A 42 5.47 1.37 -9.53
N GLU A 43 5.79 2.16 -10.55
CA GLU A 43 6.62 1.75 -11.68
C GLU A 43 8.02 2.37 -11.63
N THR A 44 8.16 3.53 -10.97
CA THR A 44 9.39 4.31 -10.95
C THR A 44 9.84 4.66 -9.52
N ALA A 45 11.12 5.01 -9.38
CA ALA A 45 11.65 5.45 -8.10
C ALA A 45 11.03 6.79 -7.67
N GLU A 46 10.74 7.67 -8.63
CA GLU A 46 10.09 8.96 -8.42
C GLU A 46 8.68 8.79 -7.84
N GLU A 47 7.89 7.86 -8.37
CA GLU A 47 6.58 7.51 -7.83
C GLU A 47 6.68 6.93 -6.41
N ALA A 48 7.66 6.06 -6.17
CA ALA A 48 7.91 5.50 -4.85
C ALA A 48 8.22 6.59 -3.82
N VAL A 49 9.08 7.55 -4.17
CA VAL A 49 9.38 8.72 -3.32
C VAL A 49 8.14 9.58 -3.10
N ALA A 50 7.34 9.85 -4.12
CA ALA A 50 6.12 10.62 -3.99
C ALA A 50 5.11 9.97 -3.02
N VAL A 51 5.00 8.64 -3.01
CA VAL A 51 4.15 7.90 -2.06
C VAL A 51 4.70 8.03 -0.64
N ILE A 52 6.02 7.92 -0.45
CA ILE A 52 6.66 8.08 0.86
C ILE A 52 6.43 9.49 1.41
N ASP A 53 6.65 10.52 0.59
CA ASP A 53 6.50 11.92 0.99
C ASP A 53 5.03 12.29 1.27
N GLY A 54 4.10 11.71 0.52
CA GLY A 54 2.66 11.87 0.71
C GLY A 54 2.08 11.00 1.84
N TRP A 55 2.86 10.08 2.42
CA TRP A 55 2.35 9.16 3.43
C TRP A 55 2.02 9.93 4.71
N PRO A 56 0.81 9.75 5.28
CA PRO A 56 0.47 10.32 6.57
C PRO A 56 1.28 9.62 7.65
N THR A 57 2.49 10.10 7.89
CA THR A 57 3.27 9.70 9.06
C THR A 57 2.50 10.16 10.29
N ALA A 58 2.43 9.29 11.32
CA ALA A 58 1.70 9.56 12.57
C ALA A 58 2.31 10.70 13.43
N GLY A 59 2.93 11.70 12.79
CA GLY A 59 3.46 12.94 13.36
C GLY A 59 3.23 14.18 12.48
N SER A 60 2.60 14.08 11.31
CA SER A 60 2.23 15.25 10.49
C SER A 60 0.83 15.78 10.86
N ARG A 61 0.66 16.17 12.13
CA ARG A 61 -0.23 17.28 12.48
C ARG A 61 0.70 18.44 12.81
N ARG A 62 0.95 19.31 11.84
CA ARG A 62 1.24 20.71 12.17
C ARG A 62 -0.08 21.43 12.39
#